data_AF-A0A7C5HKV1-F1
#
_entry.id   AF-A0A7C5HKV1-F1
#
_cell.length_a   1.000
_cell.length_b   1.000
_cell.length_c   1.000
_cell.angle_alpha   90.00
_cell.angle_beta   90.00
_cell.angle_gamma   90.00
#
_symmetry.space_group_name_H-M   'P 1'
#
loop_
_entity.id
_entity.type
_entity.pdbx_description
1 polymer ?
#
loop_
_entity_poly.entity_id
_entity_poly.type
_entity_poly.pdbx_seq_one_letter_code
_entity_poly.pdbx_strand_id
1 'polypeptide(L)' 'MRSIILVFSIIFIISFSCKAQKGMIPKVNDGTIERISMMKSEFVSPRNIDVWLPSDYDPSKRYSVLYMNDGQTLFDP' A
#
# COMPACT_ATOMS: atom_id res chain seq x y z
N MET A 1 11.50 17.65 -38.58
CA MET A 1 10.97 18.43 -37.43
C MET A 1 9.64 17.92 -36.91
N ARG A 2 8.58 17.78 -37.73
CA ARG A 2 7.29 17.18 -37.30
C ARG A 2 7.43 15.79 -36.66
N SER A 3 8.22 14.89 -37.24
CA SER A 3 8.42 13.54 -36.71
C SER A 3 9.19 13.51 -35.38
N ILE A 4 10.09 14.47 -35.14
CA ILE A 4 10.84 14.58 -33.87
C ILE A 4 9.89 15.06 -32.76
N ILE A 5 9.04 16.04 -33.04
CA ILE A 5 8.02 16.53 -32.11
C ILE A 5 7.05 15.40 -31.73
N LEU A 6 6.64 14.57 -32.70
CA LEU A 6 5.76 13.42 -32.43
C LEU A 6 6.42 12.38 -31.51
N VAL A 7 7.71 12.09 -31.70
CA VAL A 7 8.45 11.16 -30.83
C VAL A 7 8.57 11.69 -29.40
N PHE A 8 8.89 12.97 -29.23
CA PHE A 8 8.95 13.58 -27.89
C PHE A 8 7.58 13.62 -27.21
N SER A 9 6.50 13.90 -27.95
CA SER A 9 5.13 13.85 -27.40
C SER A 9 4.72 12.44 -26.96
N ILE A 10 5.12 11.40 -27.70
CA ILE A 10 4.83 10.00 -27.34
C ILE A 10 5.62 9.60 -26.07
N ILE A 11 6.89 9.95 -25.98
CA ILE A 11 7.73 9.67 -24.79
C ILE A 11 7.16 10.36 -23.54
N PHE A 12 6.71 11.62 -23.68
CA PHE A 12 6.12 12.37 -22.58
C PHE A 12 4.82 11.73 -22.04
N ILE A 13 3.97 11.19 -22.94
CA ILE A 13 2.72 10.49 -22.56
C ILE A 13 3.01 9.16 -21.83
N ILE A 14 4.06 8.43 -22.24
CA ILE A 14 4.45 7.17 -21.61
C ILE A 14 4.99 7.41 -20.19
N SER A 15 5.76 8.47 -19.98
CA SER A 15 6.31 8.83 -18.66
C SER A 15 5.25 9.18 -17.62
N PHE A 16 4.05 9.61 -18.03
CA PHE A 16 2.93 9.90 -17.13
C PHE A 16 2.05 8.68 -16.78
N SER A 17 2.31 7.52 -17.39
CA SER A 17 1.48 6.32 -17.20
C SER A 17 1.91 5.45 -16.01
N CYS A 18 2.74 5.97 -15.10
CA CYS A 18 3.00 5.31 -13.82
C CYS A 18 1.74 5.42 -12.95
N LYS A 19 0.79 4.50 -13.16
CA LYS A 19 -0.33 4.33 -12.24
C LYS A 19 0.26 4.00 -10.88
N ALA A 20 -0.12 4.77 -9.85
CA ALA A 20 0.12 4.36 -8.47
C ALA A 20 -0.37 2.93 -8.33
N GLN A 21 0.55 2.00 -8.05
CA GLN A 21 0.22 0.60 -7.92
C GLN A 21 -0.84 0.51 -6.82
N LYS A 22 -2.05 0.08 -7.17
CA LYS A 22 -3.08 -0.26 -6.19
C LYS A 22 -2.40 -1.26 -5.26
N GLY A 23 -2.10 -0.84 -4.03
CA GLY A 23 -1.11 -1.53 -3.19
C GLY A 23 -1.41 -3.02 -3.18
N MET A 24 -0.50 -3.85 -3.65
CA MET A 24 -0.72 -5.29 -3.59
C MET A 24 -0.64 -5.72 -2.13
N ILE A 25 -1.47 -6.67 -1.70
CA ILE A 25 -1.28 -7.29 -0.38
C ILE A 25 0.00 -8.12 -0.48
N PRO A 26 0.99 -7.94 0.41
CA PRO A 26 2.22 -8.72 0.38
C PRO A 26 1.91 -10.21 0.52
N LYS A 27 2.65 -11.04 -0.23
CA LYS A 27 2.62 -12.48 -0.02
C LYS A 27 3.51 -12.81 1.18
N VAL A 28 2.96 -13.50 2.17
CA VAL A 28 3.69 -13.97 3.36
C VAL A 28 4.00 -15.46 3.23
N ASN A 29 5.06 -15.90 3.91
CA ASN A 29 5.44 -17.32 3.96
C ASN A 29 4.56 -18.13 4.91
N ASP A 30 3.98 -17.48 5.92
CA ASP A 30 3.08 -18.08 6.91
C ASP A 30 2.04 -17.05 7.39
N GLY A 31 0.89 -17.56 7.83
CA GLY A 31 -0.27 -16.76 8.20
C GLY A 31 -0.97 -16.11 7.01
N THR A 32 -1.84 -15.14 7.31
CA THR A 32 -2.65 -14.42 6.31
C THR A 32 -2.60 -12.92 6.58
N ILE A 33 -2.58 -12.10 5.52
CA ILE A 33 -2.79 -10.67 5.65
C ILE A 33 -4.22 -10.33 5.23
N GLU A 34 -4.96 -9.73 6.15
CA GLU A 34 -6.26 -9.12 5.86
C GLU A 34 -6.11 -7.61 5.73
N ARG A 35 -6.68 -7.05 4.65
CA ARG A 35 -6.67 -5.61 4.42
C ARG A 35 -8.01 -4.97 4.73
N ILE A 36 -8.00 -4.00 5.64
CA ILE A 36 -9.07 -3.04 5.82
C ILE A 36 -8.81 -1.87 4.87
N SER A 37 -9.63 -1.77 3.81
CA SER A 37 -9.44 -0.76 2.77
C SER A 37 -10.00 0.60 3.19
N MET A 38 -9.22 1.67 2.97
CA MET A 38 -9.63 3.06 3.20
C MET A 38 -10.29 3.28 4.57
N MET A 39 -9.67 2.75 5.64
CA MET A 39 -10.17 2.94 7.00
C MET A 39 -10.22 4.44 7.30
N LYS A 40 -11.40 4.91 7.71
CA LYS A 40 -11.61 6.30 8.12
C LYS A 40 -11.00 6.54 9.50
N SER A 41 -10.42 7.72 9.68
CA SER A 41 -9.91 8.22 10.96
C SER A 41 -10.35 9.67 11.12
N GLU A 42 -10.50 10.12 12.36
CA GLU A 42 -10.76 11.54 12.65
C GLU A 42 -9.47 12.38 12.58
N PHE A 43 -8.31 11.74 12.63
CA PHE A 43 -7.01 12.42 12.77
C PHE A 43 -6.16 12.42 11.50
N VAL A 44 -6.40 11.46 10.60
CA VAL A 44 -5.62 11.30 9.36
C VAL A 44 -6.52 10.95 8.19
N SER A 45 -6.03 11.21 6.97
CA SER A 45 -6.74 10.82 5.75
C SER A 45 -6.99 9.30 5.70
N PRO A 46 -8.08 8.86 5.05
CA PRO A 46 -8.38 7.43 4.93
C PRO A 46 -7.23 6.66 4.28
N ARG A 47 -6.83 5.55 4.91
CA ARG A 47 -5.70 4.74 4.47
C ARG A 47 -5.98 3.25 4.67
N ASN A 48 -5.24 2.41 3.95
CA ASN A 48 -5.32 0.98 4.14
C ASN A 48 -4.64 0.58 5.45
N ILE A 49 -5.19 -0.43 6.12
CA ILE A 49 -4.55 -1.12 7.24
C ILE A 49 -4.44 -2.60 6.90
N ASP A 50 -3.24 -3.14 7.04
CA ASP A 50 -2.97 -4.56 6.88
C ASP A 50 -2.79 -5.19 8.25
N VAL A 51 -3.55 -6.25 8.50
CA VAL A 51 -3.49 -7.06 9.71
C VAL A 51 -2.92 -8.41 9.34
N TRP A 52 -1.73 -8.73 9.84
CA TRP A 52 -1.20 -10.08 9.74
C TRP A 52 -1.78 -10.94 10.87
N LEU A 53 -2.33 -12.08 10.50
CA LEU A 53 -2.87 -13.09 11.40
C LEU A 53 -1.98 -14.33 11.32
N PRO A 54 -1.64 -14.96 12.46
CA PRO A 54 -0.90 -16.22 12.45
C PRO A 54 -1.74 -17.33 11.80
N SER A 55 -1.09 -18.40 11.34
CA SER A 55 -1.75 -19.50 10.63
C SER A 55 -2.77 -20.28 11.47
N ASP A 56 -2.67 -20.22 12.79
CA ASP A 56 -3.57 -20.83 13.76
C ASP A 56 -4.55 -19.83 14.41
N TYR A 57 -4.78 -18.68 13.78
CA TYR A 57 -5.69 -17.65 14.27
C TYR A 57 -7.11 -18.20 14.50
N ASP A 58 -7.64 -17.98 15.70
CA ASP A 58 -8.98 -18.37 16.11
C ASP A 58 -9.78 -17.12 16.52
N PRO A 59 -10.86 -16.78 15.80
CA PRO A 59 -11.65 -15.58 16.09
C PRO A 59 -12.37 -15.62 17.44
N SER A 60 -12.43 -16.77 18.12
CA SER A 60 -12.99 -16.90 19.47
C SER A 60 -11.98 -16.57 20.59
N LYS A 61 -10.69 -16.46 20.26
CA LYS A 61 -9.61 -16.17 21.21
C LYS A 61 -9.15 -14.72 21.13
N ARG A 62 -8.50 -14.25 22.20
CA ARG A 62 -7.83 -12.95 22.22
C ARG A 62 -6.33 -13.13 22.13
N TYR A 63 -5.68 -12.25 21.37
CA TYR A 63 -4.25 -12.24 21.13
C TYR A 63 -3.66 -10.89 21.53
N SER A 64 -2.40 -10.88 21.98
CA SER A 64 -1.64 -9.64 22.10
C SER A 64 -1.43 -9.03 20.71
N VAL A 65 -1.56 -7.70 20.60
CA VAL A 65 -1.46 -6.98 19.33
C VAL A 65 -0.20 -6.14 19.31
N LEU A 66 0.59 -6.28 18.24
CA LEU A 66 1.73 -5.42 17.94
C LEU A 66 1.36 -4.47 16.79
N TYR A 67 1.43 -3.17 17.04
CA TYR A 67 1.26 -2.16 16.01
C TYR A 67 2.61 -1.79 15.39
N MET A 68 2.71 -1.88 14.07
CA MET A 68 3.94 -1.57 13.32
C MET A 68 3.64 -0.54 12.24
N ASN A 69 4.46 0.50 12.17
CA ASN A 69 4.47 1.47 11.07
C ASN A 69 5.67 1.17 10.15
N ASP A 70 5.56 1.47 8.87
CA ASP A 70 6.57 1.19 7.83
C ASP A 70 7.78 2.13 7.85
N GLY A 71 7.83 3.05 8.83
CA GLY A 71 8.96 3.92 9.08
C GLY A 71 9.10 5.12 8.14
N GLN A 72 8.18 5.32 7.20
CA GLN A 72 8.15 6.57 6.42
C GLN A 72 7.89 7.82 7.29
N THR A 73 7.41 7.64 8.51
CA THR A 73 7.09 8.69 9.48
C THR A 73 8.05 8.73 10.68
N LEU A 74 9.18 8.01 10.60
CA LEU A 74 10.11 7.84 11.73
C LEU A 74 11.09 9.01 11.92
N PHE A 75 11.26 9.86 10.90
CA PHE A 75 12.14 11.03 10.95
C PHE A 75 11.41 12.24 10.36
N ASP A 76 11.25 13.31 11.14
CA ASP A 76 11.06 14.64 10.59
C ASP A 76 12.42 15.14 10.05
N PRO A 77 12.48 15.83 8.90
CA PRO A 77 13.63 16.65 8.53
C PRO A 77 13.84 17.83 9.49
#